data_AF-A0AAD2CIX1-F1
#
_entry.id   AF-A0AAD2CIX1-F1
#
_cell.length_a   1.000
_cell.length_b   1.000
_cell.length_c   1.000
_cell.angle_alpha   90.00
_cell.angle_beta   90.00
_cell.angle_gamma   90.00
#
_symmetry.space_group_name_H-M   'P 1'
#
loop_
_entity.id
_entity.type
_entity.pdbx_description
1 polymer ?
#
loop_
_entity_poly.entity_id
_entity_poly.type
_entity_poly.pdbx_seq_one_letter_code
_entity_poly.pdbx_strand_id
1 'polypeptide(L)'
;MPPRIWIPNQKHASKLASHRTEALSLYREILRTSKHFHWCDESGIPWNYRLRKQARQEFEAAREETDPLILARLLVTGRDCVQQIQQRFNAADQAVWDRIKNDSDAR
;
A
#
# COMPACT_ATOMS: atom_id res chain seq x y z
N MET A 1 -46.27 26.23 14.13
CA MET A 1 -45.54 24.96 14.34
C MET A 1 -44.27 25.02 13.52
N PRO A 2 -43.07 24.80 14.10
CA PRO A 2 -41.84 24.77 13.32
C PRO A 2 -41.76 23.46 12.50
N PRO A 3 -41.20 23.49 11.28
CA PRO A 3 -41.12 22.31 10.42
C PRO A 3 -40.13 21.29 10.98
N ARG A 4 -40.56 20.02 11.01
CA ARG A 4 -39.73 18.87 11.41
C ARG A 4 -38.81 18.50 10.25
N ILE A 5 -37.56 18.94 10.32
CA ILE A 5 -36.52 18.56 9.35
C ILE A 5 -36.18 17.09 9.59
N TRP A 6 -36.62 16.21 8.70
CA TRP A 6 -36.24 14.80 8.70
C TRP A 6 -34.83 14.67 8.11
N ILE A 7 -33.83 14.44 8.96
CA ILE A 7 -32.46 14.13 8.54
C ILE A 7 -32.37 12.60 8.41
N PRO A 8 -32.13 12.04 7.21
CA PRO A 8 -31.98 10.61 7.05
C PRO A 8 -30.79 10.11 7.87
N ASN A 9 -31.02 9.01 8.58
CA ASN A 9 -30.05 8.29 9.42
C ASN A 9 -28.72 8.11 8.67
N GLN A 10 -27.64 8.75 9.17
CA GLN A 10 -26.34 8.75 8.50
C GLN A 10 -25.78 7.33 8.40
N LYS A 11 -25.33 6.97 7.19
CA LYS A 11 -24.77 5.66 6.83
C LYS A 11 -23.38 5.46 7.48
N HIS A 12 -23.32 5.11 8.76
CA HIS A 12 -22.04 4.78 9.41
C HIS A 12 -21.49 3.43 8.92
N ALA A 13 -22.35 2.46 8.61
CA ALA A 13 -21.96 1.14 8.11
C ALA A 13 -21.29 1.18 6.73
N SER A 14 -21.66 2.12 5.85
CA SER A 14 -21.07 2.22 4.50
C SER A 14 -19.62 2.70 4.52
N LYS A 15 -19.25 3.56 5.47
CA LYS A 15 -17.86 4.04 5.60
C LYS A 15 -16.92 2.96 6.12
N LEU A 16 -17.36 2.18 7.12
CA LEU A 16 -16.54 1.09 7.66
C LEU A 16 -16.30 -0.02 6.64
N ALA A 17 -17.32 -0.36 5.84
CA ALA A 17 -17.17 -1.27 4.71
C ALA A 17 -16.16 -0.75 3.68
N SER A 18 -16.17 0.56 3.39
CA SER A 18 -15.19 1.22 2.52
C SER A 18 -13.76 1.05 3.03
N HIS A 19 -13.52 1.32 4.33
CA HIS A 19 -12.17 1.18 4.92
C HIS A 19 -11.65 -0.25 4.87
N ARG A 20 -12.50 -1.26 5.10
CA ARG A 20 -12.10 -2.68 4.98
C ARG A 20 -11.71 -3.05 3.55
N THR A 21 -12.49 -2.61 2.56
CA THR A 21 -12.17 -2.85 1.15
C THR A 21 -10.87 -2.17 0.74
N GLU A 22 -10.65 -0.95 1.22
CA GLU A 22 -9.41 -0.21 0.96
C GLU A 22 -8.19 -0.83 1.62
N ALA A 23 -8.31 -1.25 2.88
CA ALA A 23 -7.25 -1.96 3.59
C ALA A 23 -6.83 -3.23 2.85
N LEU A 24 -7.80 -4.04 2.41
CA LEU A 24 -7.53 -5.25 1.63
C LEU A 24 -6.88 -4.94 0.27
N SER A 25 -7.32 -3.87 -0.39
CA SER A 25 -6.73 -3.43 -1.66
C SER A 25 -5.27 -3.02 -1.47
N LEU A 26 -5.00 -2.19 -0.46
CA LEU A 26 -3.64 -1.76 -0.08
C LEU A 26 -2.76 -2.96 0.29
N TYR A 27 -3.26 -3.90 1.11
CA TYR A 27 -2.53 -5.11 1.46
C TYR A 27 -2.13 -5.92 0.22
N ARG A 28 -3.08 -6.15 -0.70
CA ARG A 28 -2.82 -6.84 -1.97
C ARG A 28 -1.83 -6.10 -2.85
N GLU A 29 -1.85 -4.78 -2.82
CA GLU A 29 -0.89 -3.95 -3.54
C GLU A 29 0.52 -4.09 -2.96
N ILE A 30 0.68 -4.02 -1.64
CA ILE A 30 1.95 -4.27 -0.96
C ILE A 30 2.50 -5.65 -1.33
N LEU A 31 1.66 -6.69 -1.32
CA LEU A 31 2.08 -8.05 -1.71
C LEU A 31 2.52 -8.13 -3.18
N ARG A 32 1.87 -7.40 -4.09
CA ARG A 32 2.27 -7.33 -5.50
C ARG A 32 3.59 -6.59 -5.66
N THR A 33 3.75 -5.42 -5.04
CA THR A 33 4.99 -4.64 -5.07
C THR A 33 6.16 -5.44 -4.50
N SER A 34 5.94 -6.12 -3.36
CA SER A 34 6.98 -6.92 -2.69
C SER A 34 7.54 -8.05 -3.56
N LYS A 35 6.80 -8.57 -4.55
CA LYS A 35 7.29 -9.64 -5.42
C LYS A 35 8.50 -9.25 -6.27
N HIS A 36 8.67 -7.97 -6.58
CA HIS A 36 9.78 -7.47 -7.39
C HIS A 36 11.12 -7.53 -6.64
N PHE A 37 11.08 -7.56 -5.30
CA PHE A 37 12.25 -7.57 -4.41
C PHE A 37 12.82 -8.98 -4.21
N HIS A 38 13.44 -9.54 -5.25
CA HIS A 38 13.90 -10.93 -5.28
C HIS A 38 15.29 -11.16 -4.65
N TRP A 39 16.06 -10.10 -4.38
CA TRP A 39 17.40 -10.23 -3.81
C TRP A 39 17.38 -10.43 -2.29
N CYS A 40 18.48 -10.95 -1.76
CA CYS A 40 18.66 -11.19 -0.33
C CYS A 40 19.19 -9.95 0.40
N ASP A 41 18.79 -9.85 1.66
CA ASP A 41 19.38 -8.95 2.64
C ASP A 41 20.75 -9.46 3.13
N GLU A 42 21.46 -8.68 3.94
CA GLU A 42 22.75 -9.02 4.56
C GLU A 42 22.71 -10.34 5.35
N SER A 43 21.54 -10.67 5.90
CA SER A 43 21.30 -11.94 6.62
C SER A 43 20.98 -13.13 5.70
N GLY A 44 21.02 -12.95 4.37
CA GLY A 44 20.70 -13.99 3.39
C GLY A 44 19.19 -14.25 3.19
N ILE A 45 18.32 -13.45 3.81
CA ILE A 45 16.86 -13.59 3.69
C ILE A 45 16.35 -12.76 2.50
N PRO A 46 15.55 -13.34 1.58
CA PRO A 46 14.94 -12.58 0.49
C PRO A 46 14.05 -11.43 0.99
N TRP A 47 14.20 -10.24 0.39
CA TRP A 47 13.43 -9.06 0.77
C TRP A 47 11.92 -9.25 0.58
N ASN A 48 11.49 -9.90 -0.50
CA ASN A 48 10.08 -10.22 -0.74
C ASN A 48 9.45 -11.00 0.43
N TYR A 49 10.16 -11.94 1.04
CA TYR A 49 9.67 -12.71 2.19
C TYR A 49 9.56 -11.82 3.42
N ARG A 50 10.60 -11.02 3.70
CA ARG A 50 10.65 -10.11 4.85
C ARG A 50 9.52 -9.07 4.79
N LEU A 51 9.34 -8.43 3.64
CA LEU A 51 8.31 -7.42 3.40
C LEU A 51 6.90 -7.99 3.58
N ARG A 52 6.63 -9.20 3.07
CA ARG A 52 5.32 -9.86 3.22
C ARG A 52 5.03 -10.22 4.68
N LYS A 53 6.04 -10.68 5.41
CA LYS A 53 5.92 -10.99 6.84
C LYS A 53 5.63 -9.74 7.66
N GLN A 54 6.38 -8.66 7.43
CA GLN A 54 6.15 -7.38 8.11
C GLN A 54 4.79 -6.78 7.76
N ALA A 55 4.41 -6.76 6.48
CA ALA A 55 3.08 -6.29 6.08
C ALA A 55 1.96 -7.06 6.77
N ARG A 56 2.07 -8.39 6.90
CA ARG A 56 1.10 -9.16 7.68
C ARG A 56 1.09 -8.74 9.14
N GLN A 57 2.25 -8.57 9.77
CA GLN A 57 2.35 -8.18 11.18
C GLN A 57 1.68 -6.83 11.44
N GLU A 58 1.93 -5.82 10.61
CA GLU A 58 1.34 -4.48 10.74
C GLU A 58 -0.19 -4.52 10.57
N PHE A 59 -0.70 -5.26 9.58
CA PHE A 59 -2.14 -5.36 9.34
C PHE A 59 -2.88 -6.15 10.44
N GLU A 60 -2.24 -7.18 11.02
CA GLU A 60 -2.80 -7.89 12.17
C GLU A 60 -2.78 -7.01 13.43
N ALA A 61 -1.73 -6.20 13.63
CA ALA A 61 -1.66 -5.26 14.75
C ALA A 61 -2.78 -4.20 14.69
N ALA A 62 -3.12 -3.71 13.50
CA ALA A 62 -4.19 -2.74 13.29
C ALA A 62 -5.59 -3.36 13.10
N ARG A 63 -5.75 -4.68 13.27
CA ARG A 63 -6.99 -5.40 12.92
C ARG A 63 -8.22 -4.94 13.71
N GLU A 64 -8.02 -4.58 14.96
CA GLU A 64 -9.09 -4.21 15.90
C GLU A 64 -9.32 -2.69 15.96
N GLU A 65 -8.61 -1.92 15.14
CA GLU A 65 -8.78 -0.48 15.06
C GLU A 65 -10.15 -0.12 14.49
N THR A 66 -10.91 0.67 15.27
CA THR A 66 -12.25 1.15 14.88
C THR A 66 -12.33 2.65 14.71
N ASP A 67 -11.32 3.40 15.16
CA ASP A 67 -11.30 4.86 15.04
C ASP A 67 -11.16 5.25 13.55
N PRO A 68 -12.16 5.93 12.96
CA PRO A 68 -12.13 6.35 11.57
C PRO A 68 -10.93 7.23 11.21
N LEU A 69 -10.45 8.07 12.13
CA LEU A 69 -9.33 8.98 11.86
C LEU A 69 -8.00 8.21 11.80
N ILE A 70 -7.81 7.25 12.70
CA ILE A 70 -6.64 6.38 12.70
C ILE A 70 -6.64 5.52 11.44
N LEU A 71 -7.77 4.90 11.10
CA LEU A 71 -7.91 4.09 9.88
C LEU A 71 -7.64 4.91 8.61
N ALA A 72 -8.22 6.11 8.50
CA ALA A 72 -7.98 7.00 7.37
C ALA A 72 -6.49 7.37 7.26
N ARG A 73 -5.85 7.70 8.39
CA ARG A 73 -4.42 8.03 8.42
C ARG A 73 -3.57 6.84 7.95
N LEU A 74 -3.79 5.64 8.49
CA LEU A 74 -3.05 4.43 8.12
C LEU A 74 -3.20 4.10 6.63
N LEU A 75 -4.40 4.24 6.08
CA LEU A 75 -4.65 3.96 4.66
C LEU A 75 -3.98 4.99 3.74
N VAL A 76 -4.08 6.28 4.07
CA VAL A 76 -3.47 7.34 3.25
C VAL A 76 -1.95 7.23 3.29
N THR A 77 -1.35 7.16 4.47
CA THR A 77 0.12 7.06 4.59
C THR A 77 0.64 5.77 3.99
N GLY A 78 -0.08 4.65 4.16
CA GLY A 78 0.28 3.38 3.56
C GLY A 78 0.26 3.42 2.03
N ARG A 79 -0.77 4.05 1.42
CA ARG A 79 -0.83 4.24 -0.04
C ARG A 79 0.31 5.11 -0.55
N ASP A 80 0.54 6.25 0.10
CA ASP A 80 1.62 7.18 -0.29
C ASP A 80 2.99 6.50 -0.25
N CYS A 81 3.23 5.68 0.77
CA CYS A 81 4.48 4.91 0.89
C CYS A 81 4.65 3.91 -0.25
N VAL A 82 3.61 3.13 -0.56
CA VAL A 82 3.66 2.13 -1.64
C VAL A 82 3.86 2.80 -2.99
N GLN A 83 3.18 3.91 -3.25
CA GLN A 83 3.34 4.68 -4.49
C GLN A 83 4.77 5.21 -4.64
N GLN A 84 5.36 5.78 -3.59
CA GLN A 84 6.74 6.25 -3.62
C GLN A 84 7.73 5.11 -3.90
N ILE A 85 7.52 3.94 -3.30
CA ILE A 85 8.37 2.76 -3.55
C ILE A 85 8.24 2.31 -5.00
N GLN A 86 7.03 2.20 -5.53
CA GLN A 86 6.79 1.83 -6.92
C GLN A 86 7.44 2.83 -7.89
N GLN A 87 7.30 4.13 -7.64
CA GLN A 87 7.93 5.17 -8.47
C GLN A 87 9.45 5.04 -8.49
N ARG A 88 10.08 4.87 -7.33
CA ARG A 88 11.53 4.69 -7.23
C ARG A 88 12.01 3.43 -7.93
N PHE A 89 11.26 2.33 -7.76
CA PHE A 89 11.57 1.06 -8.41
C PHE A 89 11.50 1.20 -9.93
N ASN A 90 10.41 1.75 -10.45
CA ASN A 90 10.23 1.97 -11.89
C ASN A 90 11.29 2.90 -12.48
N ALA A 91 11.67 3.96 -11.75
CA ALA A 91 12.73 4.88 -12.18
C ALA A 91 14.10 4.18 -12.24
N ALA A 92 14.39 3.31 -11.28
CA ALA A 92 15.62 2.50 -11.28
C ALA A 92 15.64 1.52 -12.46
N ASP A 93 14.51 0.83 -12.70
CA ASP A 93 14.37 -0.09 -13.84
C ASP A 93 14.57 0.63 -15.18
N GLN A 94 13.95 1.80 -15.37
CA GLN A 94 14.11 2.62 -16.57
C GLN A 94 15.57 3.04 -16.78
N ALA A 95 16.25 3.51 -15.72
CA ALA A 95 17.66 3.90 -15.81
C ALA A 95 18.58 2.72 -16.18
N VAL A 96 18.25 1.49 -15.77
CA VAL A 96 18.97 0.28 -16.18
C VAL A 96 18.76 0.01 -17.66
N TRP A 97 17.52 0.07 -18.16
CA TRP A 97 17.21 -0.13 -19.57
C TRP A 97 17.87 0.91 -20.49
N ASP A 98 17.85 2.18 -20.09
CA ASP A 98 18.48 3.25 -20.86
C ASP A 98 19.99 3.05 -20.98
N ARG A 99 20.66 2.59 -19.91
CA ARG A 99 22.08 2.24 -19.95
C ARG A 99 22.36 1.07 -20.90
N ILE A 100 21.56 0.01 -20.82
CA ILE A 100 21.71 -1.16 -21.71
C ILE A 100 21.58 -0.75 -23.18
N LYS A 101 20.62 0.12 -23.50
CA LYS A 101 20.41 0.62 -24.85
C LYS A 101 21.58 1.46 -25.35
N ASN A 102 22.08 2.38 -24.52
CA ASN A 102 23.23 3.20 -24.89
C ASN A 102 24.49 2.36 -25.14
N ASP A 103 24.72 1.33 -24.30
CA ASP A 103 25.85 0.41 -24.47
C ASP A 103 25.72 -0.47 -25.73
N SER A 104 24.49 -0.80 -26.17
CA SER A 104 24.27 -1.53 -27.41
C SER A 104 24.44 -0.66 -28.65
N ASP A 105 24.04 0.62 -28.59
CA ASP A 105 24.16 1.56 -29.72
C ASP A 105 25.61 2.03 -29.95
N ALA A 106 26.47 1.89 -28.93
CA ALA A 106 27.88 2.26 -28.98
C ALA A 106 28.81 1.14 -29.55
N ARG A 107 28.28 -0.06 -29.82
CA ARG A 107 29.02 -1.21 -30.37
C ARG A 107 28.73 -1.39 -31.86
#